data_AF-A0A0N4ZHX1-F1
#
_entry.id   AF-A0A0N4ZHX1-F1
#
_cell.length_a   1.000
_cell.length_b   1.000
_cell.length_c   1.000
_cell.angle_alpha   90.00
_cell.angle_beta   90.00
_cell.angle_gamma   90.00
#
_symmetry.space_group_name_H-M   'P 1'
#
loop_
_entity.id
_entity.type
_entity.pdbx_description
1 polymer ?
#
loop_
_entity_poly.entity_id
_entity_poly.type
_entity_poly.pdbx_seq_one_letter_code
_entity_poly.pdbx_strand_id
1 'polypeptide(L)'
;MPPKKSHNLIKRGSKKKYFCTICNKTIIKLVREDHFFMHKKKDSEPARYVCSYNNCGFNSHWTTILEEHFRKNHDEVQFDQCIRYIIDTKAHLVSEYISEINEKIKPLSSKNIGMKK
;
A
#
# COMPACT_ATOMS: atom_id res chain seq x y z
N MET A 1 -13.84 3.26 -34.10
CA MET A 1 -14.20 3.25 -32.66
C MET A 1 -13.30 2.24 -31.96
N PRO A 2 -12.52 2.59 -30.92
CA PRO A 2 -11.74 1.59 -30.20
C PRO A 2 -12.66 0.78 -29.26
N PRO A 3 -12.37 -0.53 -29.04
CA PRO A 3 -13.20 -1.37 -28.20
C PRO A 3 -13.06 -1.00 -26.72
N LYS A 4 -14.20 -0.90 -26.02
CA LYS A 4 -14.27 -0.78 -24.57
C LYS A 4 -13.65 -2.03 -23.96
N LYS A 5 -12.51 -1.90 -23.26
CA LYS A 5 -11.92 -2.99 -22.48
C LYS A 5 -12.92 -3.36 -21.37
N SER A 6 -13.62 -4.47 -21.56
CA SER A 6 -14.43 -5.11 -20.54
C SER A 6 -13.56 -5.39 -19.33
N HIS A 7 -13.80 -4.67 -18.23
CA HIS A 7 -13.23 -5.03 -16.94
C HIS A 7 -13.74 -6.42 -16.58
N ASN A 8 -12.86 -7.41 -16.63
CA ASN A 8 -13.12 -8.75 -16.11
C ASN A 8 -13.60 -8.62 -14.66
N LEU A 9 -14.90 -8.85 -14.46
CA LEU A 9 -15.54 -8.98 -13.16
C LEU A 9 -15.02 -10.26 -12.51
N ILE A 10 -13.87 -10.15 -11.85
CA ILE A 10 -13.37 -11.22 -10.98
C ILE A 10 -14.40 -11.42 -9.86
N LYS A 11 -14.95 -12.63 -9.80
CA LYS A 11 -15.95 -13.09 -8.84
C LYS A 11 -15.62 -12.61 -7.42
N ARG A 12 -16.59 -11.96 -6.77
CA ARG A 12 -16.52 -11.50 -5.38
C ARG A 12 -16.49 -12.71 -4.42
N GLY A 13 -15.32 -13.32 -4.26
CA GLY A 13 -15.01 -14.04 -3.03
C GLY A 13 -15.11 -13.04 -1.87
N SER A 14 -15.70 -13.46 -0.75
CA SER A 14 -15.87 -12.65 0.46
C SER A 14 -14.56 -11.97 0.84
N LYS A 15 -14.38 -10.70 0.44
CA LYS A 15 -13.16 -9.96 0.70
C LYS A 15 -13.02 -9.87 2.20
N LYS A 16 -12.04 -10.57 2.79
CA LYS A 16 -11.74 -10.46 4.23
C LYS A 16 -11.59 -8.97 4.54
N LYS A 17 -12.52 -8.45 5.34
CA LYS A 17 -12.58 -7.04 5.72
C LYS A 17 -11.80 -6.83 7.01
N TYR A 18 -11.20 -5.67 7.15
CA TYR A 18 -10.52 -5.22 8.35
C TYR A 18 -11.10 -3.86 8.77
N PHE A 19 -11.13 -3.60 10.07
CA PHE A 19 -11.55 -2.35 10.66
C PHE A 19 -10.32 -1.59 11.15
N CYS A 20 -10.13 -0.36 10.68
CA CYS A 20 -9.07 0.52 11.16
C CYS A 20 -9.57 1.34 12.35
N THR A 21 -8.92 1.23 13.50
CA THR A 21 -9.27 1.97 14.72
C THR A 21 -8.78 3.42 14.70
N ILE A 22 -7.86 3.79 13.80
CA ILE A 22 -7.36 5.16 13.67
C ILE A 22 -8.40 6.07 13.02
N CYS A 23 -9.07 5.58 11.97
CA CYS A 23 -10.05 6.38 11.21
C CYS A 23 -11.45 5.75 11.12
N ASN A 24 -11.70 4.66 11.84
CA ASN A 24 -12.97 3.94 11.91
C ASN A 24 -13.51 3.46 10.54
N LYS A 25 -12.63 3.27 9.55
CA LYS A 25 -12.99 2.78 8.20
C LYS A 25 -12.82 1.28 8.08
N THR A 26 -13.72 0.67 7.31
CA THR A 26 -13.60 -0.73 6.89
C THR A 26 -12.84 -0.81 5.57
N ILE A 27 -11.80 -1.63 5.53
CA ILE A 27 -10.93 -1.82 4.36
C ILE A 27 -10.81 -3.31 4.00
N ILE A 28 -10.33 -3.59 2.79
CA ILE A 28 -10.09 -4.95 2.32
C ILE A 28 -8.66 -5.39 2.66
N LYS A 29 -8.43 -6.71 2.75
CA LYS A 29 -7.10 -7.28 3.03
C LYS A 29 -5.98 -6.70 2.16
N LEU A 30 -6.22 -6.50 0.86
CA LEU A 30 -5.20 -6.09 -0.11
C LEU A 30 -4.59 -4.71 0.17
N VAL A 31 -5.32 -3.80 0.81
CA VAL A 31 -4.88 -2.43 1.06
C VAL A 31 -4.56 -2.19 2.53
N ARG A 32 -4.45 -3.26 3.32
CA ARG A 32 -4.34 -3.20 4.78
C ARG A 32 -3.07 -2.48 5.21
N GLU A 33 -1.94 -2.91 4.69
CA GLU A 33 -0.63 -2.37 5.02
C GLU A 33 -0.50 -0.94 4.49
N ASP A 34 -0.84 -0.70 3.22
CA ASP A 34 -0.81 0.64 2.62
C ASP A 34 -1.70 1.64 3.37
N HIS A 35 -2.87 1.20 3.87
CA HIS A 35 -3.75 2.04 4.69
C HIS A 35 -3.13 2.44 6.02
N PHE A 36 -2.39 1.54 6.68
CA PHE A 36 -1.70 1.87 7.94
C PHE A 36 -0.67 2.97 7.73
N PHE A 37 0.17 2.82 6.71
CA PHE A 37 1.23 3.78 6.43
C PHE A 37 0.73 5.16 5.98
N MET A 38 -0.49 5.24 5.46
CA MET A 38 -1.15 6.52 5.20
C MET A 38 -1.39 7.34 6.47
N HIS A 39 -1.62 6.67 7.60
CA HIS A 39 -1.69 7.36 8.90
C HIS A 39 -0.31 7.78 9.37
N LYS A 40 0.71 6.90 9.28
CA LYS A 40 2.10 7.23 9.65
C LYS A 40 2.65 8.46 8.92
N LYS A 41 2.28 8.68 7.64
CA LYS A 41 2.63 9.92 6.92
C LYS A 41 2.19 11.20 7.66
N LYS A 42 1.03 11.16 8.31
CA LYS A 42 0.44 12.32 9.00
C LYS A 42 1.20 12.66 10.29
N ASP A 43 1.94 11.72 10.84
CA ASP A 43 2.61 11.82 12.15
C ASP A 43 4.10 12.24 12.08
N SER A 44 4.57 12.78 10.95
CA SER A 44 5.95 13.33 10.76
C SER A 44 7.09 12.31 10.71
N GLU A 45 6.82 11.06 10.30
CA GLU A 45 7.86 10.06 10.03
C GLU A 45 8.60 10.33 8.70
N PRO A 46 9.86 9.88 8.53
CA PRO A 46 10.62 10.03 7.30
C PRO A 46 9.92 9.38 6.10
N ALA A 47 10.27 9.84 4.90
CA ALA A 47 9.75 9.30 3.65
C ALA A 47 10.01 7.79 3.55
N ARG A 48 8.94 7.03 3.24
CA ARG A 48 8.97 5.55 3.19
C ARG A 48 9.88 4.99 2.09
N TYR A 49 10.03 5.74 1.00
CA TYR A 49 10.78 5.32 -0.16
C TYR A 49 11.81 6.38 -0.51
N VAL A 50 13.07 6.00 -0.50
CA VAL A 50 14.19 6.84 -0.94
C VAL A 50 14.66 6.31 -2.29
N CYS A 51 15.11 7.18 -3.17
CA CYS A 51 15.73 6.74 -4.41
C CYS A 51 16.98 5.93 -4.10
N SER A 52 17.05 4.70 -4.60
CA SER A 52 18.21 3.83 -4.44
C SER A 52 19.35 4.15 -5.42
N TYR A 53 19.19 5.14 -6.31
CA TYR A 53 20.25 5.56 -7.23
C TYR A 53 21.33 6.34 -6.50
N ASN A 54 22.59 6.10 -6.87
CA ASN A 54 23.73 6.72 -6.20
C ASN A 54 23.68 8.25 -6.35
N ASN A 55 23.97 8.97 -5.26
CA ASN A 55 23.89 10.43 -5.19
C ASN A 55 22.51 11.04 -5.51
N CYS A 56 21.43 10.25 -5.45
CA CYS A 56 20.08 10.78 -5.58
C CYS A 56 19.41 10.95 -4.20
N GLY A 57 19.19 12.20 -3.80
CA GLY A 57 18.50 12.53 -2.54
C GLY A 57 16.97 12.48 -2.59
N PHE A 58 16.38 12.06 -3.72
CA PHE A 58 14.93 12.06 -3.89
C PHE A 58 14.26 11.06 -2.96
N ASN A 59 13.16 11.46 -2.34
CA ASN A 59 12.37 10.59 -1.48
C ASN A 59 10.87 10.89 -1.62
N SER A 60 10.05 9.89 -1.30
CA SER A 60 8.60 9.97 -1.42
C SER A 60 7.92 9.00 -0.45
N HIS A 61 6.68 9.33 -0.05
CA HIS A 61 5.82 8.40 0.67
C HIS A 61 5.02 7.48 -0.27
N TRP A 62 5.14 7.65 -1.59
CA TRP A 62 4.33 6.95 -2.60
C TRP A 62 5.21 6.27 -3.64
N THR A 63 4.91 5.00 -3.94
CA THR A 63 5.68 4.24 -4.93
C THR A 63 5.53 4.80 -6.33
N THR A 64 4.33 5.21 -6.74
CA THR A 64 4.07 5.77 -8.07
C THR A 64 4.92 7.01 -8.37
N ILE A 65 5.14 7.85 -7.35
CA ILE A 65 5.98 9.04 -7.46
C ILE A 65 7.46 8.66 -7.54
N LEU A 66 7.90 7.66 -6.78
CA LEU A 66 9.26 7.13 -6.89
C LEU A 66 9.51 6.49 -8.27
N GLU A 67 8.56 5.69 -8.76
CA GLU A 67 8.60 5.06 -10.08
C GLU A 67 8.67 6.09 -11.22
N GLU A 68 7.86 7.15 -11.13
CA GLU A 68 7.90 8.25 -12.10
C GLU A 68 9.22 9.02 -12.02
N HIS A 69 9.72 9.30 -10.82
CA HIS A 69 11.03 9.93 -10.63
C HIS A 69 12.14 9.09 -11.29
N PHE A 70 12.20 7.78 -11.02
CA PHE A 70 13.20 6.90 -11.61
C PHE A 70 13.15 6.91 -13.14
N ARG A 71 11.97 6.76 -13.72
CA ARG A 71 11.77 6.74 -15.18
C ARG A 71 12.14 8.04 -15.90
N LYS A 72 12.21 9.16 -15.18
CA LYS A 72 12.48 10.49 -15.75
C LYS A 72 13.91 10.95 -15.53
N ASN A 73 14.60 10.42 -14.52
CA ASN A 73 15.87 10.96 -14.05
C ASN A 73 17.01 9.94 -14.05
N HIS A 74 16.70 8.64 -14.10
CA HIS A 74 17.68 7.55 -14.00
C HIS A 74 17.52 6.57 -15.15
N ASP A 75 17.62 7.07 -16.39
CA ASP A 75 17.43 6.29 -17.61
C ASP A 75 18.44 5.14 -17.77
N GLU A 76 19.56 5.21 -17.05
CA GLU A 76 20.61 4.18 -17.03
C GLU A 76 20.24 2.96 -16.17
N VAL A 77 19.33 3.11 -15.20
CA VAL A 77 18.89 2.01 -14.33
C VAL A 77 17.70 1.30 -14.94
N GLN A 78 17.81 -0.03 -15.00
CA GLN A 78 16.69 -0.88 -15.36
C GLN A 78 15.53 -0.66 -14.39
N PHE A 79 14.37 -0.26 -14.91
CA PHE A 79 13.15 -0.03 -14.13
C PHE A 79 12.84 -1.20 -13.16
N ASP A 80 13.17 -2.42 -13.55
CA ASP A 80 13.06 -3.63 -12.71
C ASP A 80 13.83 -3.55 -11.38
N GLN A 81 14.98 -2.88 -11.36
CA GLN A 81 15.76 -2.70 -10.12
C GLN A 81 15.06 -1.73 -9.16
N CYS A 82 14.41 -0.69 -9.68
CA CYS A 82 13.55 0.20 -8.89
C CYS A 82 12.36 -0.58 -8.32
N ILE A 83 11.69 -1.40 -9.15
CA ILE A 83 10.56 -2.21 -8.68
C ILE A 83 10.97 -3.20 -7.59
N ARG A 84 12.12 -3.88 -7.76
CA ARG A 84 12.67 -4.78 -6.72
C ARG A 84 12.93 -4.04 -5.41
N TYR A 85 13.61 -2.89 -5.47
CA TYR A 85 13.86 -2.05 -4.30
C TYR A 85 12.55 -1.64 -3.59
N ILE A 86 11.52 -1.25 -4.35
CA ILE A 86 10.21 -0.87 -3.79
C ILE A 86 9.55 -2.05 -3.06
N ILE A 87 9.60 -3.25 -3.66
CA ILE A 87 9.04 -4.47 -3.07
C ILE A 87 9.78 -4.81 -1.77
N ASP A 88 11.11 -4.80 -1.78
CA ASP A 88 11.93 -5.15 -0.62
C ASP A 88 11.73 -4.14 0.51
N THR A 89 11.68 -2.85 0.19
CA THR A 89 11.39 -1.78 1.16
C THR A 89 9.99 -1.94 1.77
N LYS A 90 8.98 -2.25 0.95
CA LYS A 90 7.63 -2.56 1.46
C LYS A 90 7.63 -3.74 2.41
N ALA A 91 8.30 -4.84 2.05
CA ALA A 91 8.35 -6.03 2.88
C ALA A 91 9.03 -5.73 4.23
N HIS A 92 10.13 -4.99 4.22
CA HIS A 92 10.84 -4.57 5.43
C HIS A 92 9.96 -3.72 6.35
N LEU A 93 9.34 -2.66 5.82
CA LEU A 93 8.44 -1.80 6.59
C LEU A 93 7.26 -2.59 7.15
N VAL A 94 6.66 -3.49 6.38
CA VAL A 94 5.56 -4.32 6.89
C VAL A 94 6.03 -5.22 8.03
N SER A 95 7.22 -5.82 7.92
CA SER A 95 7.79 -6.65 8.98
C SER A 95 8.03 -5.84 10.26
N GLU A 96 8.58 -4.64 10.15
CA GLU A 96 8.86 -3.75 11.28
C GLU A 96 7.56 -3.34 12.01
N TYR A 97 6.53 -2.96 11.24
CA TYR A 97 5.29 -2.41 11.78
C TYR A 97 4.17 -3.46 11.96
N ILE A 98 4.45 -4.75 11.79
CA ILE A 98 3.40 -5.78 11.75
C ILE A 98 2.54 -5.81 13.03
N SER A 99 3.16 -5.60 14.19
CA SER A 99 2.48 -5.56 15.49
C SER A 99 1.51 -4.39 15.59
N GLU A 100 1.94 -3.18 15.21
CA GLU A 100 1.08 -2.00 15.18
C GLU A 100 -0.04 -2.13 14.15
N ILE A 101 0.26 -2.66 12.96
CA ILE A 101 -0.74 -2.95 11.92
C ILE A 101 -1.81 -3.90 12.46
N ASN A 102 -1.41 -4.92 13.22
CA ASN A 102 -2.33 -5.88 13.84
C ASN A 102 -3.17 -5.25 14.96
N GLU A 103 -2.59 -4.36 15.74
CA GLU A 103 -3.30 -3.64 16.80
C GLU A 103 -4.33 -2.65 16.25
N LYS A 104 -3.92 -1.85 15.26
CA LYS A 104 -4.73 -0.74 14.71
C LYS A 104 -5.69 -1.18 13.61
N ILE A 105 -5.40 -2.26 12.89
CA ILE A 105 -6.22 -2.75 11.79
C ILE A 105 -6.62 -4.20 12.02
N LYS A 106 -7.80 -4.37 12.65
CA LYS A 106 -8.30 -5.65 13.15
C LYS A 106 -9.19 -6.35 12.12
N PRO A 107 -9.20 -7.68 12.04
CA PRO A 107 -10.15 -8.39 11.18
C PRO A 107 -11.58 -8.09 11.63
N LEU A 108 -12.49 -7.78 10.69
CA LEU A 108 -13.91 -7.77 11.00
C LEU A 108 -14.34 -9.22 11.23
N SER A 109 -14.73 -9.55 12.46
CA SER A 109 -15.31 -10.85 12.78
C SER A 109 -16.64 -11.01 12.03
N SER A 110 -16.88 -12.19 11.46
CA SER A 110 -18.09 -12.50 10.68
C SER A 110 -19.38 -12.57 11.51
N LYS A 111 -19.36 -12.22 12.80
CA LYS A 111 -20.54 -12.19 13.68
C LYS A 111 -21.12 -10.78 13.71
N ASN A 112 -21.98 -10.49 12.73
CA ASN A 112 -23.18 -9.63 12.78
C ASN A 112 -23.65 -9.30 11.36
N ILE A 113 -24.03 -10.34 10.62
CA ILE A 113 -25.07 -10.22 9.58
C ILE A 113 -26.27 -10.97 10.14
N GLY A 114 -26.94 -10.33 11.09
CA GLY A 114 -28.10 -10.86 11.77
C GLY A 114 -28.81 -9.70 12.43
N MET A 115 -30.07 -9.50 12.02
CA MET A 115 -31.05 -8.56 12.59
C MET A 115 -30.93 -7.11 12.13
N LYS A 116 -31.64 -6.81 11.04
CA LYS A 116 -32.74 -5.85 11.16
C LYS A 116 -34.02 -6.57 10.73
N LYS A 117 -34.95 -6.62 11.69
CA LYS A 117 -36.36 -7.02 11.52
C LYS A 117 -37.04 -6.10 10.52
#